data_AF-A0A534WJA8-F1
#
_entry.id   AF-A0A534WJA8-F1
#
_cell.length_a   1.000
_cell.length_b   1.000
_cell.length_c   1.000
_cell.angle_alpha   90.00
_cell.angle_beta   90.00
_cell.angle_gamma   90.00
#
_symmetry.space_group_name_H-M   'P 1'
#
loop_
_entity.id
_entity.type
_entity.pdbx_description
1 polymer ?
#
loop_
_entity_poly.entity_id
_entity_poly.type
_entity_poly.pdbx_seq_one_letter_code
_entity_poly.pdbx_strand_id
1 'polypeptide(L)'
;MTRLRLLPRLGVAVLLFASAVVALFFHDLRRAGPPRPEPVVVTIDEHARFATVAHDLRRQGLLRHALPLLAWARLSGRDRLVHWGEYLITTPLSALELLGRFTAPPDLLHPLTVPEGLTVRDVVGLLAAAGFGSEESFNCLLEDRRFLASEDLPPEGAEGYLFPDTYTFPLATPQARILRGMI
;
A
#
# COMPACT_ATOMS: atom_id res chain seq x y z
N MET A 1 9.55 23.78 -55.95
CA MET A 1 10.50 24.08 -54.85
C MET A 1 9.87 23.97 -53.45
N THR A 2 8.89 23.09 -53.24
CA THR A 2 8.09 23.00 -51.98
C THR A 2 8.47 21.81 -51.09
N ARG A 3 9.15 20.79 -51.61
CA ARG A 3 9.50 19.57 -50.85
C ARG A 3 10.66 19.76 -49.86
N LEU A 4 11.54 20.74 -50.08
CA LEU A 4 12.75 20.94 -49.28
C LEU A 4 12.49 21.63 -47.91
N ARG A 5 11.34 22.29 -47.73
CA ARG A 5 10.94 22.95 -46.47
C ARG A 5 10.13 22.04 -45.52
N LEU A 6 9.79 20.82 -45.95
CA LEU A 6 9.00 19.85 -45.16
C LEU A 6 9.88 19.00 -44.24
N LEU A 7 11.11 18.68 -44.63
CA LEU A 7 12.07 17.93 -43.82
C LEU A 7 12.37 18.54 -42.43
N PRO A 8 12.66 19.86 -42.29
CA PRO A 8 12.89 20.44 -40.97
C PRO A 8 11.63 20.46 -40.10
N ARG A 9 10.44 20.62 -40.70
CA ARG A 9 9.15 20.58 -39.99
C ARG A 9 8.83 19.17 -39.45
N LEU A 10 9.16 18.14 -40.24
CA LEU A 10 9.03 16.75 -39.82
C LEU A 10 9.97 16.41 -38.66
N GLY A 11 11.23 16.87 -38.73
CA GLY A 11 12.20 16.69 -37.64
C GLY A 11 11.74 17.34 -36.33
N VAL A 12 11.23 18.58 -36.40
CA VAL A 12 10.67 19.28 -35.23
C VAL A 12 9.45 18.55 -34.67
N ALA A 13 8.54 18.07 -35.53
CA ALA A 13 7.36 17.32 -35.08
C ALA A 13 7.73 16.02 -34.36
N VAL A 14 8.70 15.26 -34.87
CA VAL A 14 9.20 14.03 -34.22
C VAL A 14 9.84 14.35 -32.86
N LEU A 15 10.64 15.41 -32.77
CA LEU A 15 11.26 15.83 -31.51
C LEU A 15 10.23 16.25 -30.46
N LEU A 16 9.21 17.03 -30.86
CA LEU A 16 8.11 17.43 -29.98
C LEU A 16 7.30 16.22 -29.50
N PHE A 17 7.01 15.28 -30.40
CA PHE A 17 6.33 14.04 -30.03
C PHE A 17 7.15 13.21 -29.04
N ALA A 18 8.44 13.01 -29.29
CA ALA A 18 9.33 12.29 -28.39
C ALA A 18 9.42 12.98 -27.02
N SER A 19 9.53 14.31 -26.99
CA SER A 19 9.51 15.10 -25.75
C SER A 19 8.20 14.94 -24.98
N ALA A 20 7.06 14.96 -25.66
CA ALA A 20 5.76 14.74 -25.05
C ALA A 20 5.63 13.33 -24.45
N VAL A 21 6.11 12.29 -25.16
CA VAL A 21 6.12 10.91 -24.66
C VAL A 21 6.98 10.79 -23.40
N VAL A 22 8.19 11.38 -23.41
CA VAL A 22 9.08 11.39 -22.23
C VAL A 22 8.43 12.16 -21.07
N ALA A 23 7.82 13.30 -21.34
CA ALA A 23 7.14 14.09 -20.31
C ALA A 23 5.97 13.32 -19.69
N LEU A 24 5.15 12.64 -20.50
CA LEU A 24 4.05 11.79 -20.02
C LEU A 24 4.55 10.60 -19.21
N PHE A 25 5.65 9.97 -19.63
CA PHE A 25 6.29 8.87 -18.91
C PHE A 25 6.73 9.30 -17.49
N PHE A 26 7.45 10.43 -17.39
CA PHE A 26 7.87 10.95 -16.08
C PHE A 26 6.72 11.51 -15.26
N HIS A 27 5.69 12.06 -15.90
CA HIS A 27 4.47 12.49 -15.23
C HIS A 27 3.77 11.30 -14.57
N ASP A 28 3.61 10.17 -15.28
CA ASP A 28 2.99 8.97 -14.71
C ASP A 28 3.81 8.40 -13.54
N LEU A 29 5.14 8.35 -13.68
CA LEU A 29 6.03 7.85 -12.64
C LEU A 29 5.97 8.64 -11.32
N ARG A 30 5.75 9.96 -11.40
CA ARG A 30 5.70 10.87 -10.25
C ARG A 30 4.29 11.12 -9.75
N ARG A 31 3.27 10.73 -10.51
CA ARG A 31 1.88 10.90 -10.11
C ARG A 31 1.57 9.88 -9.03
N ALA A 32 0.99 10.36 -7.92
CA ALA A 32 0.49 9.48 -6.87
C ALA A 32 -0.51 8.47 -7.43
N GLY A 33 -0.52 7.29 -6.82
CA GLY A 33 -1.52 6.26 -7.09
C GLY A 33 -2.96 6.76 -6.90
N PRO A 34 -3.95 5.98 -7.34
CA PRO A 34 -5.35 6.27 -7.03
C PRO A 34 -5.57 6.52 -5.53
N PRO A 35 -6.40 7.51 -5.14
CA PRO A 35 -6.70 7.76 -3.74
C PRO A 35 -7.35 6.53 -3.11
N ARG A 36 -7.04 6.30 -1.83
CA ARG A 36 -7.57 5.17 -1.06
C ARG A 36 -8.03 5.63 0.31
N PRO A 37 -9.18 5.12 0.78
CA PRO A 37 -9.63 5.36 2.14
C PRO A 37 -8.84 4.53 3.16
N GLU A 38 -8.29 3.38 2.74
CA GLU A 38 -7.73 2.39 3.66
C GLU A 38 -6.29 2.01 3.31
N PRO A 39 -5.44 1.81 4.35
CA PRO A 39 -4.11 1.24 4.20
C PRO A 39 -4.18 -0.16 3.60
N VAL A 40 -3.14 -0.53 2.87
CA VAL A 40 -3.02 -1.87 2.26
C VAL A 40 -1.65 -2.46 2.60
N VAL A 41 -1.63 -3.76 2.90
CA VAL A 41 -0.39 -4.52 3.02
C VAL A 41 -0.07 -5.12 1.67
N VAL A 42 1.13 -4.84 1.17
CA VAL A 42 1.69 -5.45 -0.03
C VAL A 42 2.71 -6.50 0.42
N THR A 43 2.44 -7.75 0.09
CA THR A 43 3.37 -8.85 0.30
C THR A 43 4.16 -9.12 -0.98
N ILE A 44 5.48 -9.16 -0.87
CA ILE A 44 6.38 -9.53 -1.97
C ILE A 44 7.04 -10.85 -1.61
N ASP A 45 6.78 -11.89 -2.40
CA ASP A 45 7.40 -13.20 -2.20
C ASP A 45 8.90 -13.16 -2.57
N GLU A 46 9.72 -13.96 -1.87
CA GLU A 46 11.17 -14.09 -2.10
C GLU A 46 11.53 -14.40 -3.55
N HIS A 47 10.68 -15.17 -4.24
CA HIS A 47 10.90 -15.63 -5.61
C HIS A 47 10.09 -14.85 -6.63
N ALA A 48 9.39 -13.79 -6.22
CA ALA A 48 8.57 -12.99 -7.11
C ALA A 48 9.44 -12.21 -8.11
N ARG A 49 9.09 -12.30 -9.39
CA ARG A 49 9.66 -11.41 -10.40
C ARG A 49 9.06 -10.02 -10.21
N PHE A 50 9.88 -8.96 -10.29
CA PHE A 50 9.39 -7.59 -10.17
C PHE A 50 8.28 -7.23 -11.16
N ALA A 51 8.24 -7.88 -12.32
CA ALA A 51 7.13 -7.79 -13.28
C ALA A 51 5.79 -8.23 -12.68
N THR A 52 5.78 -9.33 -11.95
CA THR A 52 4.58 -9.84 -11.24
C THR A 52 4.16 -8.83 -10.18
N VAL A 53 5.10 -8.36 -9.36
CA VAL A 53 4.86 -7.34 -8.32
C VAL A 53 4.22 -6.09 -8.92
N ALA A 54 4.78 -5.53 -10.00
CA ALA A 54 4.24 -4.33 -10.65
C ALA A 54 2.83 -4.55 -11.22
N HIS A 55 2.54 -5.75 -11.75
CA HIS A 55 1.21 -6.09 -12.23
C HIS A 55 0.20 -6.26 -11.08
N ASP A 56 0.61 -6.85 -9.97
CA ASP A 56 -0.23 -7.02 -8.79
C ASP A 56 -0.52 -5.68 -8.12
N LEU A 57 0.46 -4.79 -8.01
CA LEU A 57 0.25 -3.41 -7.56
C LEU A 57 -0.78 -2.68 -8.42
N ARG A 58 -0.75 -2.87 -9.75
CA ARG A 58 -1.76 -2.31 -10.65
C ARG A 58 -3.14 -2.96 -10.43
N ARG A 59 -3.19 -4.28 -10.30
CA ARG A 59 -4.45 -5.03 -10.07
C ARG A 59 -5.12 -4.64 -8.76
N GLN A 60 -4.32 -4.53 -7.71
CA GLN A 60 -4.78 -4.07 -6.42
C GLN A 60 -5.19 -2.60 -6.47
N GLY A 61 -4.67 -1.82 -7.44
CA GLY A 61 -4.99 -0.42 -7.71
C GLY A 61 -4.04 0.59 -7.05
N LEU A 62 -2.86 0.16 -6.61
CA LEU A 62 -1.80 1.02 -6.07
C LEU A 62 -1.07 1.77 -7.20
N LEU A 63 -1.07 1.20 -8.40
CA LEU A 63 -0.50 1.79 -9.61
C LEU A 63 -1.58 2.00 -10.68
N ARG A 64 -1.45 3.09 -11.44
CA ARG A 64 -2.26 3.32 -12.65
C ARG A 64 -1.79 2.44 -13.80
N HIS A 65 -0.47 2.42 -14.02
CA HIS A 65 0.16 1.67 -15.08
C HIS A 65 1.41 0.95 -14.57
N ALA A 66 1.57 -0.31 -14.95
CA ALA A 66 2.73 -1.12 -14.55
C ALA A 66 3.95 -0.85 -15.46
N LEU A 67 3.74 -0.50 -16.73
CA LEU A 67 4.81 -0.38 -17.72
C LEU A 67 5.83 0.71 -17.39
N PRO A 68 5.45 1.94 -16.98
CA PRO A 68 6.44 2.97 -16.67
C PRO A 68 7.32 2.58 -15.48
N LEU A 69 6.72 2.00 -14.43
CA LEU A 69 7.46 1.47 -13.28
C LEU A 69 8.45 0.39 -13.71
N LEU A 70 8.02 -0.57 -14.53
CA LEU A 70 8.88 -1.67 -14.99
C LEU A 70 10.05 -1.19 -15.84
N ALA A 71 9.77 -0.28 -16.78
CA ALA A 71 10.81 0.30 -17.63
C ALA A 71 11.84 1.06 -16.79
N TRP A 72 11.37 1.88 -15.84
CA TRP A 72 12.25 2.66 -14.98
C TRP A 72 13.05 1.79 -14.01
N ALA A 73 12.43 0.81 -13.37
CA ALA A 73 13.11 -0.08 -12.43
C ALA A 73 14.22 -0.89 -13.12
N ARG A 74 13.98 -1.37 -14.35
CA ARG A 74 15.01 -2.04 -15.17
C ARG A 74 16.13 -1.09 -15.60
N LEU A 75 15.78 0.11 -16.08
CA LEU A 75 16.77 1.10 -16.53
C LEU A 75 17.66 1.57 -15.38
N SER A 76 17.09 1.70 -14.18
CA SER A 76 17.81 2.09 -12.96
C SER A 76 18.49 0.92 -12.23
N GLY A 77 18.27 -0.33 -12.68
CA GLY A 77 18.77 -1.55 -12.02
C GLY A 77 18.15 -1.83 -10.64
N ARG A 78 17.11 -1.09 -10.25
CA ARG A 78 16.44 -1.21 -8.95
C ARG A 78 15.43 -2.36 -8.89
N ASP A 79 15.07 -2.94 -10.03
CA ASP A 79 14.20 -4.12 -10.10
C ASP A 79 14.79 -5.33 -9.36
N ARG A 80 16.13 -5.40 -9.23
CA ARG A 80 16.85 -6.46 -8.52
C ARG A 80 17.17 -6.14 -7.06
N LEU A 81 16.88 -4.92 -6.62
CA LEU A 81 17.15 -4.44 -5.26
C LEU A 81 15.91 -4.48 -4.37
N VAL A 82 14.80 -4.98 -4.91
CA VAL A 82 13.54 -5.12 -4.18
C VAL A 82 13.69 -6.23 -3.15
N HIS A 83 13.35 -5.91 -1.90
CA HIS A 83 13.32 -6.89 -0.83
C HIS A 83 11.96 -7.62 -0.81
N TRP A 84 12.00 -8.87 -0.36
CA TRP A 84 10.80 -9.63 -0.06
C TRP A 84 10.32 -9.32 1.36
N GLY A 85 9.02 -9.50 1.60
CA GLY A 85 8.37 -9.22 2.87
C GLY A 85 7.11 -8.38 2.73
N GLU A 86 6.63 -7.87 3.85
CA GLU A 86 5.40 -7.09 3.94
C GLU A 86 5.67 -5.60 4.02
N TYR A 87 4.82 -4.84 3.33
CA TYR A 87 4.91 -3.40 3.20
C TYR A 87 3.55 -2.78 3.45
N LEU A 88 3.42 -2.02 4.53
CA LEU A 88 2.24 -1.25 4.83
C LEU A 88 2.27 0.07 4.05
N ILE A 89 1.30 0.22 3.15
CA ILE A 89 1.10 1.44 2.37
C ILE A 89 -0.10 2.18 2.95
N THR A 90 0.18 3.26 3.71
CA THR A 90 -0.85 4.06 4.40
C THR A 90 -1.36 5.22 3.56
N THR A 91 -0.59 5.69 2.57
CA THR A 91 -0.96 6.81 1.71
C THR A 91 -0.75 6.44 0.23
N PRO A 92 -1.44 7.12 -0.71
CA PRO A 92 -1.21 6.91 -2.14
C PRO A 92 0.21 7.32 -2.53
N LEU A 93 1.07 6.34 -2.80
CA LEU A 93 2.43 6.55 -3.28
C LEU A 93 2.48 6.56 -4.81
N SER A 94 3.40 7.34 -5.37
CA SER A 94 3.75 7.28 -6.79
C SER A 94 4.54 6.02 -7.12
N ALA A 95 4.69 5.71 -8.41
CA ALA A 95 5.47 4.56 -8.85
C ALA A 95 6.93 4.62 -8.36
N LEU A 96 7.54 5.82 -8.36
CA LEU A 96 8.90 6.00 -7.86
C LEU A 96 9.00 5.82 -6.34
N GLU A 97 8.01 6.30 -5.59
CA GLU A 97 7.97 6.12 -4.13
C GLU A 97 7.74 4.65 -3.76
N LEU A 98 6.86 3.94 -4.48
CA LEU A 98 6.68 2.49 -4.30
C LEU A 98 7.97 1.73 -4.59
N LEU A 99 8.66 2.03 -5.70
CA LEU A 99 9.96 1.44 -5.98
C LEU A 99 10.96 1.73 -4.87
N GLY A 100 11.00 2.97 -4.38
CA GLY A 100 11.82 3.36 -3.23
C GLY A 100 11.50 2.53 -1.99
N ARG A 101 10.21 2.41 -1.66
CA ARG A 101 9.71 1.66 -0.50
C ARG A 101 10.11 0.19 -0.54
N PHE A 102 10.02 -0.45 -1.70
CA PHE A 102 10.35 -1.87 -1.86
C PHE A 102 11.84 -2.15 -1.96
N THR A 103 12.65 -1.17 -2.35
CA THR A 103 14.12 -1.25 -2.23
C THR A 103 14.64 -0.91 -0.83
N ALA A 104 13.77 -0.52 0.09
CA ALA A 104 14.08 -0.40 1.50
C ALA A 104 13.67 -1.69 2.24
N PRO A 105 14.17 -1.92 3.47
CA PRO A 105 13.75 -3.06 4.27
C PRO A 105 12.22 -3.15 4.42
N PRO A 106 11.66 -4.37 4.47
CA PRO A 106 10.23 -4.59 4.73
C PRO A 106 9.84 -4.13 6.14
N ASP A 107 8.54 -3.97 6.38
CA ASP A 107 8.02 -3.68 7.72
C ASP A 107 8.22 -4.88 8.65
N LEU A 108 8.66 -4.60 9.89
CA LEU A 108 8.81 -5.61 10.91
C LEU A 108 7.42 -6.03 11.43
N LEU A 109 7.11 -7.31 11.30
CA LEU A 109 5.89 -7.90 11.83
C LEU A 109 6.08 -8.23 13.31
N HIS A 110 5.12 -7.82 14.13
CA HIS A 110 5.11 -8.05 15.56
C HIS A 110 3.98 -9.03 15.87
N PRO A 111 4.30 -10.23 16.39
CA PRO A 111 3.27 -11.19 16.78
C PRO A 111 2.60 -10.75 18.08
N LEU A 112 1.30 -10.98 18.16
CA LEU A 112 0.47 -10.68 19.31
C LEU A 112 -0.53 -11.81 19.52
N THR A 113 -0.37 -12.56 20.59
CA THR A 113 -1.29 -13.63 20.96
C THR A 113 -2.40 -13.08 21.84
N VAL A 114 -3.65 -13.36 21.45
CA VAL A 114 -4.86 -13.09 22.22
C VAL A 114 -5.42 -14.41 22.73
N PRO A 115 -5.25 -14.73 24.03
CA PRO A 115 -5.84 -15.92 24.64
C PRO A 115 -7.37 -15.91 24.62
N GLU A 116 -7.96 -17.10 24.66
CA GLU A 116 -9.40 -17.27 24.87
C GLU A 116 -9.83 -16.70 26.23
N GLY A 117 -11.07 -16.22 26.30
CA GLY A 117 -11.69 -15.74 27.54
C GLY A 117 -11.31 -14.32 27.96
N LEU A 118 -10.53 -13.59 27.14
CA LEU A 118 -10.29 -12.17 27.34
C LEU A 118 -11.50 -11.32 26.94
N THR A 119 -11.75 -10.26 27.71
CA THR A 119 -12.74 -9.24 27.34
C THR A 119 -12.18 -8.30 26.28
N VAL A 120 -13.02 -7.56 25.56
CA VAL A 120 -12.55 -6.56 24.58
C VAL A 120 -11.62 -5.54 25.23
N ARG A 121 -11.92 -5.13 26.47
CA ARG A 121 -11.06 -4.22 27.24
C ARG A 121 -9.66 -4.81 27.47
N ASP A 122 -9.57 -6.09 27.82
CA ASP A 122 -8.27 -6.75 28.03
C ASP A 122 -7.48 -6.83 26.71
N VAL A 123 -8.17 -7.13 25.61
CA VAL A 123 -7.56 -7.16 24.27
C VAL A 123 -7.03 -5.78 23.87
N VAL A 124 -7.79 -4.70 24.11
CA VAL A 124 -7.35 -3.33 23.84
C VAL A 124 -6.12 -2.95 24.67
N GLY A 125 -6.11 -3.29 25.97
CA GLY A 125 -4.95 -3.06 26.83
C GLY A 125 -3.71 -3.83 26.35
N LEU A 126 -3.89 -5.06 25.90
CA LEU A 126 -2.83 -5.90 25.34
C LEU A 126 -2.27 -5.33 24.03
N LEU A 127 -3.13 -4.83 23.14
CA LEU A 127 -2.74 -4.13 21.91
C LEU A 127 -1.95 -2.84 22.20
N ALA A 128 -2.40 -2.05 23.17
CA ALA A 128 -1.75 -0.80 23.55
C ALA A 128 -0.37 -1.04 24.19
N ALA A 129 -0.27 -2.02 25.09
CA ALA A 129 0.99 -2.41 25.73
C ALA A 129 2.02 -2.94 24.72
N ALA A 130 1.56 -3.59 23.64
CA ALA A 130 2.40 -4.04 22.54
C ALA A 130 2.80 -2.92 21.55
N GLY A 131 2.27 -1.70 21.72
CA GLY A 131 2.66 -0.53 20.94
C GLY A 131 1.89 -0.31 19.63
N PHE A 132 0.76 -1.01 19.41
CA PHE A 132 -0.05 -0.87 18.20
C PHE A 132 -0.96 0.37 18.18
N GLY A 133 -1.02 1.13 19.27
CA GLY A 133 -1.86 2.32 19.42
C GLY A 133 -2.08 2.66 20.88
N SER A 134 -2.83 3.72 21.16
CA SER A 134 -3.33 3.98 22.51
C SER A 134 -4.67 3.29 22.74
N GLU A 135 -5.02 3.00 23.99
CA GLU A 135 -6.34 2.41 24.29
C GLU A 135 -7.48 3.28 23.75
N GLU A 136 -7.35 4.61 23.86
CA GLU A 136 -8.34 5.56 23.36
C GLU A 136 -8.54 5.45 21.85
N SER A 137 -7.47 5.20 21.08
CA SER A 137 -7.58 5.06 19.63
C SER A 137 -8.39 3.83 19.19
N PHE A 138 -8.33 2.75 19.96
CA PHE A 138 -9.15 1.56 19.73
C PHE A 138 -10.58 1.75 20.25
N ASN A 139 -10.73 2.29 21.45
CA ASN A 139 -12.05 2.53 22.05
C ASN A 139 -12.88 3.50 21.19
N CYS A 140 -12.25 4.53 20.62
CA CYS A 140 -12.92 5.45 19.68
C CYS A 140 -13.58 4.73 18.50
N LEU A 141 -12.95 3.67 17.98
CA LEU A 141 -13.50 2.86 16.89
C LEU A 141 -14.57 1.89 17.38
N LEU A 142 -14.34 1.26 18.53
CA LEU A 142 -15.28 0.30 19.14
C LEU A 142 -16.56 0.97 19.67
N GLU A 143 -16.53 2.28 19.90
CA GLU A 143 -17.70 3.10 20.23
C GLU A 143 -18.35 3.78 19.01
N ASP A 144 -17.66 3.80 17.86
CA ASP A 144 -18.20 4.39 16.63
C ASP A 144 -19.22 3.45 15.98
N ARG A 145 -20.50 3.83 16.08
CA ARG A 145 -21.61 3.10 15.47
C ARG A 145 -21.45 2.89 13.96
N ARG A 146 -20.75 3.77 13.25
CA ARG A 146 -20.51 3.59 11.81
C ARG A 146 -19.50 2.49 11.55
N PHE A 147 -18.45 2.41 12.36
CA PHE A 147 -17.47 1.33 12.29
C PHE A 147 -18.12 0.00 12.67
N LEU A 148 -18.83 -0.06 13.81
CA LEU A 148 -19.55 -1.28 14.21
C LEU A 148 -20.51 -1.76 13.12
N ALA A 149 -21.30 -0.85 12.54
CA ALA A 149 -22.22 -1.20 11.46
C ALA A 149 -21.51 -1.61 10.15
N SER A 150 -20.28 -1.13 9.88
CA SER A 150 -19.53 -1.55 8.70
C SER A 150 -18.97 -2.97 8.81
N GLU A 151 -18.81 -3.46 10.03
CA GLU A 151 -18.34 -4.81 10.35
C GLU A 151 -19.48 -5.75 10.80
N ASP A 152 -20.73 -5.39 10.52
CA ASP A 152 -21.94 -6.15 10.92
C ASP A 152 -22.04 -6.45 12.44
N LEU A 153 -21.47 -5.57 13.27
CA LEU A 153 -21.47 -5.68 14.73
C LEU A 153 -22.68 -5.00 15.41
N PRO A 154 -23.10 -5.50 16.59
CA PRO A 154 -24.15 -4.87 17.37
C PRO A 154 -23.72 -3.48 17.89
N PRO A 155 -24.63 -2.50 17.96
CA PRO A 155 -24.33 -1.15 18.43
C PRO A 155 -23.92 -1.09 19.91
N GLU A 156 -24.15 -2.15 20.67
CA GLU A 156 -23.73 -2.32 22.06
C GLU A 156 -22.21 -2.57 22.21
N GLY A 157 -21.52 -2.97 21.14
CA GLY A 157 -20.06 -3.15 21.11
C GLY A 157 -19.60 -4.48 20.51
N ALA A 158 -18.29 -4.71 20.51
CA ALA A 158 -17.65 -5.89 19.90
C ALA A 158 -17.36 -7.03 20.90
N GLU A 159 -18.02 -7.04 22.07
CA GLU A 159 -17.75 -8.05 23.11
C GLU A 159 -18.07 -9.46 22.58
N GLY A 160 -17.09 -10.37 22.64
CA GLY A 160 -17.20 -11.72 22.10
C GLY A 160 -17.00 -11.85 20.59
N TYR A 161 -16.70 -10.76 19.87
CA TYR A 161 -16.42 -10.80 18.42
C TYR A 161 -14.93 -10.79 18.09
N LEU A 162 -14.06 -10.31 18.98
CA LEU A 162 -12.62 -10.38 18.76
C LEU A 162 -12.16 -11.83 18.95
N PHE A 163 -11.82 -12.49 17.85
CA PHE A 163 -11.43 -13.89 17.82
C PHE A 163 -10.08 -14.09 18.54
N PRO A 164 -9.93 -15.17 19.32
CA PRO A 164 -8.66 -15.51 19.96
C PRO A 164 -7.72 -16.18 18.96
N ASP A 165 -6.62 -15.52 18.63
CA ASP A 165 -5.56 -16.06 17.76
C ASP A 165 -4.21 -15.37 18.03
N THR A 166 -3.17 -15.80 17.33
CA THR A 166 -1.90 -15.08 17.22
C THR A 166 -1.87 -14.27 15.94
N TYR A 167 -2.04 -12.96 16.09
CA TYR A 167 -2.01 -11.99 15.02
C TYR A 167 -0.60 -11.49 14.74
N THR A 168 -0.32 -11.07 13.50
CA THR A 168 0.94 -10.44 13.13
C THR A 168 0.68 -9.17 12.35
N PHE A 169 1.21 -8.05 12.85
CA PHE A 169 1.03 -6.74 12.23
C PHE A 169 2.32 -5.90 12.29
N PRO A 170 2.57 -5.03 11.31
CA PRO A 170 3.45 -3.88 11.50
C PRO A 170 2.95 -2.98 12.63
N LEU A 171 3.85 -2.38 13.41
CA LEU A 171 3.47 -1.43 14.48
C LEU A 171 2.70 -0.21 13.95
N ALA A 172 2.97 0.20 12.71
CA ALA A 172 2.30 1.33 12.07
C ALA A 172 0.90 0.99 11.50
N THR A 173 0.41 -0.24 11.70
CA THR A 173 -0.90 -0.67 11.18
C THR A 173 -2.02 0.12 11.84
N PRO A 174 -2.93 0.75 11.07
CA PRO A 174 -4.02 1.49 11.66
C PRO A 174 -4.98 0.61 12.45
N GLN A 175 -5.48 1.15 13.55
CA GLN A 175 -6.22 0.42 14.57
C GLN A 175 -7.50 -0.19 14.01
N ALA A 176 -8.19 0.51 13.12
CA ALA A 176 -9.37 -0.02 12.42
C ALA A 176 -9.05 -1.29 11.63
N ARG A 177 -7.88 -1.36 10.99
CA ARG A 177 -7.45 -2.56 10.25
C ARG A 177 -7.08 -3.71 11.19
N ILE A 178 -6.46 -3.40 12.33
CA ILE A 178 -6.17 -4.40 13.37
C ILE A 178 -7.48 -5.01 13.85
N LEU A 179 -8.44 -4.18 14.27
CA LEU A 179 -9.74 -4.66 14.76
C LEU A 179 -10.47 -5.51 13.72
N ARG A 180 -10.49 -5.09 12.45
CA ARG A 180 -11.06 -5.89 11.34
C ARG A 180 -10.36 -7.21 11.08
N GLY A 181 -9.08 -7.32 11.43
CA GLY A 181 -8.37 -8.59 11.35
C GLY A 181 -8.75 -9.54 12.48
N MET A 182 -9.37 -9.03 13.54
CA MET A 182 -9.73 -9.78 14.74
C MET A 182 -11.24 -10.10 14.81
N ILE A 183 -12.09 -9.35 14.12
CA ILE A 183 -13.53 -9.61 13.96
C ILE A 183 -13.74 -10.67 12.86
#